data_AF-D8F1Z9-F1
#
_entry.id   AF-D8F1Z9-F1
#
_cell.length_a   1.000
_cell.length_b   1.000
_cell.length_c   1.000
_cell.angle_alpha   90.00
_cell.angle_beta   90.00
_cell.angle_gamma   90.00
#
_symmetry.space_group_name_H-M   'P 1'
#
loop_
_entity.id
_entity.type
_entity.pdbx_description
1 polymer ?
#
loop_
_entity_poly.entity_id
_entity_poly.type
_entity_poly.pdbx_seq_one_letter_code
_entity_poly.pdbx_strand_id
1 'polypeptide(L)'
;MDLEEAKRKFEPYRQKIADMQAQADALTVDSDESQETAVESAAQAKRLLKALDEERKRLIKDPDQFVRSMNAFVRSFRKPLDALVGTLRGKIGDFQYQKELERRKIAKKMEEEAAARKAKLEAEAKESGVEPPQVMPVPAPKPDTTTRTESGATASIRTQWVGEIQDPQAVPREYCCPDQKAIDQAVKLGVREIPGVKIYEKPITVLRS
;
A
#
# COMPACT_ATOMS: atom_id res chain seq x y z
N MET A 1 -7.48 -29.10 -17.48
CA MET A 1 -8.95 -28.93 -17.49
C MET A 1 -9.23 -27.62 -18.17
N ASP A 2 -10.05 -27.65 -19.22
CA ASP A 2 -10.43 -26.43 -19.95
C ASP A 2 -11.43 -25.62 -19.10
N LEU A 3 -11.39 -24.30 -19.24
CA LEU A 3 -12.32 -23.40 -18.56
C LEU A 3 -13.77 -23.69 -18.99
N GLU A 4 -13.99 -24.01 -20.26
CA GLU A 4 -15.32 -24.37 -20.76
C GLU A 4 -15.81 -25.71 -20.20
N GLU A 5 -14.90 -26.68 -20.02
CA GLU A 5 -15.20 -27.94 -19.34
C GLU A 5 -15.53 -27.72 -17.86
N ALA A 6 -14.86 -26.77 -17.20
CA ALA A 6 -15.17 -26.35 -15.83
C ALA A 6 -16.59 -25.79 -15.71
N LYS A 7 -16.95 -24.88 -16.61
CA LYS A 7 -18.27 -24.22 -16.63
C LYS A 7 -19.41 -25.21 -16.81
N ARG A 8 -19.23 -26.22 -17.68
CA ARG A 8 -20.25 -27.27 -17.91
C ARG A 8 -20.63 -28.04 -16.65
N LYS A 9 -19.72 -28.21 -15.69
CA LYS A 9 -20.03 -28.86 -14.40
C LYS A 9 -20.98 -28.04 -13.51
N PHE A 10 -21.06 -26.73 -13.75
CA PHE A 10 -21.98 -25.84 -13.02
C PHE A 10 -23.34 -25.68 -13.70
N GLU A 11 -23.50 -26.10 -14.95
CA GLU A 11 -24.77 -25.93 -15.69
C GLU A 11 -25.98 -26.59 -15.00
N PRO A 12 -25.86 -27.78 -14.37
CA PRO A 12 -26.98 -28.38 -13.63
C PRO A 12 -27.47 -27.53 -12.44
N TYR A 13 -26.64 -26.63 -11.91
CA TYR A 13 -27.04 -25.74 -10.82
C TYR A 13 -27.90 -24.57 -11.33
N ARG A 14 -27.72 -24.16 -12.59
CA ARG A 14 -28.54 -23.10 -13.20
C ARG A 14 -30.02 -23.46 -13.17
N GLN A 15 -30.36 -24.69 -13.59
CA GLN A 15 -31.75 -25.13 -13.59
C GLN A 15 -32.32 -25.18 -12.17
N LYS A 16 -31.57 -25.74 -11.21
CA LYS A 16 -32.00 -25.80 -9.80
C LYS A 16 -32.22 -24.41 -9.20
N ILE A 17 -31.36 -23.44 -9.51
CA ILE A 17 -31.54 -22.05 -9.04
C ILE A 17 -32.81 -21.45 -9.65
N ALA A 18 -33.06 -21.66 -10.93
CA ALA A 18 -34.27 -21.15 -11.59
C ALA A 18 -35.55 -21.75 -10.98
N ASP A 19 -35.56 -23.06 -10.70
CA ASP A 19 -36.71 -23.73 -10.09
C ASP A 19 -36.97 -23.19 -8.66
N MET A 20 -35.90 -23.03 -7.87
CA MET A 20 -36.00 -22.48 -6.51
C MET A 20 -36.43 -21.01 -6.51
N GLN A 21 -35.99 -20.23 -7.51
CA GLN A 21 -36.39 -18.84 -7.65
C GLN A 21 -37.87 -18.73 -8.01
N ALA A 22 -38.36 -19.55 -8.95
CA ALA A 22 -39.79 -19.60 -9.27
C ALA A 22 -40.65 -20.00 -8.05
N GLN A 23 -40.17 -20.94 -7.23
CA GLN A 23 -40.83 -21.31 -5.96
C GLN A 23 -40.85 -20.16 -4.95
N ALA A 24 -39.75 -19.41 -4.83
CA ALA A 24 -39.66 -18.26 -3.94
C ALA A 24 -40.54 -17.09 -4.40
N ASP A 25 -40.58 -16.82 -5.71
CA ASP A 25 -41.39 -15.74 -6.30
C ASP A 25 -42.90 -16.02 -6.19
N ALA A 26 -43.31 -17.28 -6.22
CA ALA A 26 -44.70 -17.71 -6.05
C ALA A 26 -45.14 -17.77 -4.57
N LEU A 27 -44.19 -17.79 -3.62
CA LEU A 27 -44.48 -17.97 -2.20
C LEU A 27 -44.82 -16.63 -1.55
N THR A 28 -46.03 -16.51 -1.03
CA THR A 28 -46.43 -15.43 -0.11
C THR A 28 -46.38 -15.96 1.31
N VAL A 29 -45.73 -15.24 2.22
CA VAL A 29 -45.59 -15.64 3.64
C VAL A 29 -46.62 -14.88 4.47
N ASP A 30 -47.78 -15.50 4.70
CA ASP A 30 -48.93 -14.93 5.42
C ASP A 30 -49.46 -15.82 6.56
N SER A 31 -48.90 -17.03 6.71
CA SER A 31 -49.31 -18.08 7.65
C SER A 31 -48.11 -18.86 8.17
N ASP A 32 -48.27 -19.53 9.32
CA ASP A 32 -47.19 -20.35 9.93
C ASP A 32 -46.70 -21.46 8.96
N GLU A 33 -47.60 -22.10 8.21
CA GLU A 33 -47.25 -23.10 7.19
C GLU A 33 -46.44 -22.51 6.03
N SER A 34 -46.80 -21.30 5.57
CA SER A 34 -46.04 -20.59 4.53
C SER A 34 -44.66 -20.14 5.04
N GLN A 35 -44.54 -19.81 6.34
CA GLN A 35 -43.28 -19.48 6.99
C GLN A 35 -42.37 -20.72 7.08
N GLU A 36 -42.89 -21.87 7.48
CA GLU A 36 -42.12 -23.12 7.51
C GLU A 36 -41.60 -23.50 6.12
N THR A 37 -42.46 -23.37 5.10
CA THR A 37 -42.09 -23.61 3.70
C THR A 37 -40.98 -22.65 3.25
N ALA A 38 -41.08 -21.35 3.58
CA ALA A 38 -40.05 -20.37 3.28
C ALA A 38 -38.71 -20.70 3.95
N VAL A 39 -38.73 -21.16 5.20
CA VAL A 39 -37.54 -21.55 5.95
C VAL A 39 -36.88 -22.78 5.32
N GLU A 40 -37.65 -23.79 4.92
CA GLU A 40 -37.12 -25.00 4.28
C GLU A 40 -36.54 -24.68 2.89
N SER A 41 -37.23 -23.90 2.05
CA SER A 41 -36.70 -23.43 0.76
C SER A 41 -35.40 -22.65 0.94
N ALA A 42 -35.32 -21.79 1.96
CA ALA A 42 -34.09 -21.05 2.26
C ALA A 42 -32.96 -21.96 2.78
N ALA A 43 -33.27 -23.02 3.53
CA ALA A 43 -32.30 -24.03 3.95
C ALA A 43 -31.76 -24.83 2.76
N GLN A 44 -32.62 -25.23 1.82
CA GLN A 44 -32.23 -25.88 0.58
C GLN A 44 -31.31 -24.97 -0.26
N ALA A 45 -31.60 -23.67 -0.32
CA ALA A 45 -30.78 -22.71 -1.06
C ALA A 45 -29.37 -22.64 -0.48
N LYS A 46 -29.25 -22.63 0.86
CA LYS A 46 -27.96 -22.67 1.55
C LYS A 46 -27.19 -23.97 1.30
N ARG A 47 -27.86 -25.11 1.26
CA ARG A 47 -27.22 -26.40 0.91
C ARG A 47 -26.68 -26.38 -0.52
N LEU A 48 -27.44 -25.85 -1.47
CA LEU A 48 -27.02 -25.71 -2.87
C LEU A 48 -25.82 -24.75 -3.00
N LEU A 49 -25.83 -23.65 -2.25
CA LEU A 49 -24.70 -22.70 -2.18
C LEU A 49 -23.43 -23.39 -1.66
N LYS A 50 -23.52 -24.17 -0.58
CA LYS A 50 -22.39 -24.96 -0.07
C LYS A 50 -21.87 -25.96 -1.11
N ALA A 51 -22.76 -26.64 -1.81
CA ALA A 51 -22.38 -27.59 -2.86
C ALA A 51 -21.64 -26.91 -4.04
N LEU A 52 -22.11 -25.73 -4.47
CA LEU A 52 -21.42 -24.90 -5.48
C LEU A 52 -20.01 -24.52 -5.03
N ASP A 53 -19.86 -24.09 -3.78
CA ASP A 53 -18.56 -23.70 -3.22
C ASP A 53 -17.59 -24.88 -3.13
N GLU A 54 -18.08 -26.07 -2.74
CA GLU A 54 -17.26 -27.29 -2.68
C GLU A 54 -16.85 -27.77 -4.08
N GLU A 55 -17.75 -27.75 -5.06
CA GLU A 55 -17.41 -28.10 -6.44
C GLU A 55 -16.39 -27.10 -7.02
N ARG A 56 -16.55 -25.78 -6.76
CA ARG A 56 -15.55 -24.78 -7.11
C ARG A 56 -14.20 -25.11 -6.48
N LYS A 57 -14.15 -25.34 -5.16
CA LYS A 57 -12.91 -25.68 -4.44
C LYS A 57 -12.24 -26.91 -5.04
N ARG A 58 -13.02 -27.95 -5.36
CA ARG A 58 -12.53 -29.19 -5.96
C ARG A 58 -11.87 -28.94 -7.32
N LEU A 59 -12.48 -28.14 -8.18
CA LEU A 59 -11.94 -27.84 -9.52
C LEU A 59 -10.70 -26.93 -9.47
N ILE A 60 -10.64 -25.98 -8.54
CA ILE A 60 -9.51 -25.04 -8.44
C ILE A 60 -8.34 -25.59 -7.62
N LYS A 61 -8.52 -26.66 -6.83
CA LYS A 61 -7.52 -27.16 -5.88
C LYS A 61 -6.17 -27.42 -6.54
N ASP A 62 -6.13 -28.25 -7.58
CA ASP A 62 -4.87 -28.64 -8.21
C ASP A 62 -4.24 -27.48 -9.01
N PRO A 63 -5.00 -26.70 -9.81
CA PRO A 63 -4.47 -25.49 -10.44
C PRO A 63 -3.93 -24.46 -9.44
N ASP A 64 -4.66 -24.19 -8.35
CA ASP A 64 -4.22 -23.26 -7.30
C ASP A 64 -2.95 -23.77 -6.60
N GLN A 65 -2.89 -25.07 -6.29
CA GLN A 65 -1.69 -25.68 -5.73
C GLN A 65 -0.48 -25.56 -6.67
N PHE A 66 -0.68 -25.75 -7.97
CA PHE A 66 0.37 -25.54 -8.98
C PHE A 66 0.82 -24.07 -9.02
N VAL A 67 -0.11 -23.12 -9.09
CA VAL A 67 0.19 -21.67 -9.09
C VAL A 67 0.94 -21.28 -7.82
N ARG A 68 0.50 -21.74 -6.65
CA ARG A 68 1.18 -21.49 -5.36
C ARG A 68 2.60 -22.07 -5.36
N SER A 69 2.78 -23.29 -5.85
CA SER A 69 4.08 -23.95 -5.89
C SER A 69 5.04 -23.23 -6.85
N MET A 70 4.57 -22.84 -8.03
CA MET A 70 5.35 -22.07 -8.99
C MET A 70 5.73 -20.69 -8.43
N ASN A 71 4.79 -19.99 -7.81
CA ASN A 71 5.05 -18.72 -7.15
C ASN A 71 6.06 -18.87 -6.00
N ALA A 72 5.96 -19.94 -5.20
CA ALA A 72 6.92 -20.23 -4.14
C ALA A 72 8.32 -20.51 -4.71
N PHE A 73 8.41 -21.28 -5.79
CA PHE A 73 9.66 -21.55 -6.49
C PHE A 73 10.30 -20.27 -7.02
N VAL A 74 9.55 -19.43 -7.75
CA VAL A 74 10.04 -18.14 -8.27
C VAL A 74 10.42 -17.19 -7.14
N ARG A 75 9.71 -17.20 -6.00
CA ARG A 75 10.08 -16.41 -4.81
C ARG A 75 11.48 -16.75 -4.29
N SER A 76 11.96 -17.99 -4.47
CA SER A 76 13.31 -18.38 -4.06
C SER A 76 14.41 -17.67 -4.86
N PHE A 77 14.15 -17.31 -6.13
CA PHE A 77 15.04 -16.50 -6.96
C PHE A 77 14.79 -15.00 -6.79
N ARG A 78 13.54 -14.59 -6.64
CA ARG A 78 13.17 -13.18 -6.50
C ARG A 78 13.75 -12.58 -5.22
N LYS A 79 13.67 -13.27 -4.08
CA LYS A 79 14.21 -12.77 -2.79
C LYS A 79 15.69 -12.38 -2.85
N PRO A 80 16.62 -13.23 -3.30
CA PRO A 80 18.04 -12.85 -3.38
C PRO A 80 18.29 -11.75 -4.42
N LEU A 81 17.53 -11.71 -5.52
CA LEU A 81 17.63 -10.61 -6.50
C LEU A 81 17.14 -9.28 -5.92
N ASP A 82 16.00 -9.25 -5.23
CA ASP A 82 15.50 -8.07 -4.54
C ASP A 82 16.49 -7.59 -3.46
N ALA A 83 17.09 -8.53 -2.71
CA ALA A 83 18.13 -8.22 -1.71
C ALA A 83 19.42 -7.67 -2.36
N LEU A 84 19.83 -8.22 -3.50
CA LEU A 84 20.97 -7.73 -4.27
C LEU A 84 20.72 -6.31 -4.78
N VAL A 85 19.55 -6.05 -5.36
CA VAL A 85 19.15 -4.71 -5.81
C VAL A 85 19.13 -3.73 -4.64
N GLY A 86 18.60 -4.13 -3.49
CA GLY A 86 18.63 -3.31 -2.27
C GLY A 86 20.05 -2.99 -1.83
N THR A 87 20.95 -3.98 -1.82
CA THR A 87 22.37 -3.82 -1.48
C THR A 87 23.08 -2.86 -2.44
N LEU A 88 22.84 -3.01 -3.76
CA LEU A 88 23.43 -2.12 -4.76
C LEU A 88 22.89 -0.69 -4.65
N ARG A 89 21.59 -0.52 -4.40
CA ARG A 89 20.99 0.79 -4.15
C ARG A 89 21.58 1.48 -2.94
N GLY A 90 21.83 0.74 -1.85
CA GLY A 90 22.54 1.23 -0.67
C GLY A 90 23.95 1.72 -1.02
N LYS A 91 24.75 0.89 -1.68
CA LYS A 91 26.12 1.26 -2.11
C LYS A 91 26.16 2.49 -3.02
N ILE A 92 25.19 2.61 -3.94
CA ILE A 92 25.06 3.79 -4.81
C ILE A 92 24.74 5.03 -3.97
N GLY A 93 23.82 4.92 -3.00
CA GLY A 93 23.51 6.00 -2.07
C GLY A 93 24.72 6.43 -1.23
N ASP A 94 25.46 5.47 -0.67
CA ASP A 94 26.66 5.74 0.14
C ASP A 94 27.75 6.43 -0.68
N PHE A 95 28.04 5.94 -1.89
CA PHE A 95 29.02 6.55 -2.78
C PHE A 95 28.63 8.00 -3.14
N GLN A 96 27.35 8.25 -3.42
CA GLN A 96 26.85 9.60 -3.70
C GLN A 96 26.95 10.50 -2.47
N TYR A 97 26.65 9.98 -1.27
CA TYR A 97 26.83 10.72 -0.01
C TYR A 97 28.29 11.09 0.23
N GLN A 98 29.23 10.17 -0.01
CA GLN A 98 30.67 10.46 0.10
C GLN A 98 31.11 11.51 -0.93
N LYS A 99 30.63 11.42 -2.17
CA LYS A 99 30.92 12.42 -3.22
C LYS A 99 30.42 13.82 -2.84
N GLU A 100 29.22 13.91 -2.24
CA GLU A 100 28.66 15.17 -1.74
C GLU A 100 29.44 15.70 -0.52
N LEU A 101 29.84 14.82 0.41
CA LEU A 101 30.64 15.20 1.57
C LEU A 101 32.03 15.75 1.15
N GLU A 102 32.67 15.10 0.18
CA GLU A 102 33.95 15.56 -0.38
C GLU A 102 33.79 16.91 -1.09
N ARG A 103 32.71 17.10 -1.87
CA ARG A 103 32.37 18.40 -2.47
C ARG A 103 32.21 19.49 -1.42
N ARG A 104 31.52 19.22 -0.31
CA ARG A 104 31.37 20.18 0.80
C ARG A 104 32.71 20.51 1.45
N LYS A 105 33.59 19.52 1.64
CA LYS A 105 34.95 19.74 2.18
C LYS A 105 35.80 20.59 1.25
N ILE A 106 35.76 20.33 -0.05
CA ILE A 106 36.48 21.11 -1.06
C ILE A 106 35.93 22.55 -1.09
N ALA A 107 34.61 22.72 -1.14
CA ALA A 107 33.99 24.04 -1.11
C ALA A 107 34.39 24.85 0.13
N LYS A 108 34.38 24.21 1.31
CA LYS A 108 34.80 24.84 2.56
C LYS A 108 36.27 25.25 2.56
N LYS A 109 37.18 24.39 2.08
CA LYS A 109 38.61 24.72 1.95
C LYS A 109 38.84 25.88 0.98
N MET A 110 38.16 25.88 -0.16
CA MET A 110 38.25 26.96 -1.15
C MET A 110 37.74 28.29 -0.58
N GLU A 111 36.68 28.26 0.22
CA GLU A 111 36.16 29.43 0.92
C GLU A 111 37.14 29.94 2.00
N GLU A 112 37.72 29.06 2.81
CA GLU A 112 38.73 29.39 3.81
C GLU A 112 39.99 30.00 3.16
N GLU A 113 40.48 29.45 2.06
CA GLU A 113 41.61 30.00 1.31
C GLU A 113 41.29 31.34 0.64
N ALA A 114 40.07 31.51 0.13
CA ALA A 114 39.63 32.77 -0.44
C ALA A 114 39.47 33.84 0.65
N ALA A 115 38.95 33.49 1.82
CA ALA A 115 38.85 34.37 2.99
C ALA A 115 40.23 34.76 3.53
N ALA A 116 41.17 33.82 3.63
CA ALA A 116 42.54 34.11 4.03
C ALA A 116 43.27 35.01 3.01
N ARG A 117 43.04 34.80 1.70
CA ARG A 117 43.55 35.68 0.64
C ARG A 117 42.92 37.07 0.71
N LYS A 118 41.61 37.18 0.94
CA LYS A 118 40.93 38.48 1.21
C LYS A 118 41.58 39.21 2.37
N ALA A 119 41.69 38.56 3.52
CA ALA A 119 42.20 39.18 4.74
C ALA A 119 43.64 39.70 4.58
N LYS A 120 44.50 38.99 3.85
CA LYS A 120 45.86 39.45 3.52
C LYS A 120 45.85 40.68 2.61
N LEU A 121 45.06 40.64 1.53
CA LEU A 121 44.94 41.75 0.60
C LEU A 121 44.30 42.99 1.26
N GLU A 122 43.33 42.81 2.15
CA GLU A 122 42.73 43.89 2.94
C GLU A 122 43.73 44.49 3.94
N ALA A 123 44.58 43.67 4.56
CA ALA A 123 45.63 44.15 5.46
C ALA A 123 46.70 44.98 4.72
N GLU A 124 47.19 44.47 3.58
CA GLU A 124 48.16 45.19 2.72
C GLU A 124 47.58 46.48 2.15
N ALA A 125 46.32 46.46 1.70
CA ALA A 125 45.59 47.64 1.21
C ALA A 125 45.40 48.70 2.30
N LYS A 126 45.15 48.28 3.55
CA LYS A 126 45.01 49.18 4.70
C LYS A 126 46.34 49.83 5.10
N GLU A 127 47.45 49.16 4.87
CA GLU A 127 48.81 49.67 5.11
C GLU A 127 49.30 50.60 3.99
N SER A 128 48.82 50.40 2.76
CA SER A 128 49.24 51.17 1.57
C SER A 128 48.23 52.24 1.09
N GLY A 129 47.04 52.34 1.69
CA GLY A 129 46.08 53.43 1.47
C GLY A 129 45.31 53.37 0.14
N VAL A 130 45.29 52.22 -0.53
CA VAL A 130 44.59 52.00 -1.82
C VAL A 130 43.42 51.03 -1.60
N GLU A 131 42.29 51.22 -2.31
CA GLU A 131 41.10 50.35 -2.18
C GLU A 131 41.42 48.87 -2.51
N PRO A 132 40.97 47.90 -1.67
CA PRO A 132 41.28 46.49 -1.90
C PRO A 132 40.60 45.94 -3.16
N PRO A 133 41.31 45.15 -4.00
CA PRO A 133 40.69 44.47 -5.13
C PRO A 133 39.71 43.39 -4.65
N GLN A 134 38.49 43.40 -5.20
CA GLN A 134 37.45 42.42 -4.89
C GLN A 134 37.83 41.04 -5.45
N VAL A 135 38.25 40.10 -4.60
CA VAL A 135 38.36 38.70 -5.01
C VAL A 135 36.97 38.09 -5.18
N MET A 136 36.72 37.63 -6.41
CA MET A 136 35.49 36.94 -6.80
C MET A 136 35.41 35.58 -6.08
N PRO A 137 34.23 35.18 -5.56
CA PRO A 137 34.04 33.87 -4.96
C PRO A 137 34.19 32.75 -6.01
N VAL A 138 34.95 31.71 -5.68
CA VAL A 138 35.12 30.55 -6.56
C VAL A 138 33.80 29.79 -6.69
N PRO A 139 33.31 29.51 -7.91
CA PRO A 139 32.05 28.78 -8.10
C PRO A 139 32.14 27.36 -7.53
N ALA A 140 31.21 27.00 -6.64
CA ALA A 140 31.09 25.62 -6.15
C ALA A 140 30.63 24.67 -7.28
N PRO A 141 31.14 23.42 -7.33
CA PRO A 141 30.74 22.44 -8.34
C PRO A 141 29.27 22.03 -8.17
N LYS A 142 28.48 22.13 -9.24
CA LYS A 142 27.03 21.81 -9.25
C LYS A 142 26.77 20.30 -9.11
N PRO A 143 25.68 19.85 -8.45
CA PRO A 143 25.29 18.44 -8.33
C PRO A 143 24.96 17.81 -9.70
N ASP A 144 25.58 16.67 -9.99
CA ASP A 144 25.16 15.82 -11.12
C ASP A 144 23.94 15.01 -10.65
N THR A 145 22.74 15.44 -11.00
CA THR A 145 21.49 14.87 -10.50
C THR A 145 21.12 13.52 -11.13
N THR A 146 21.83 13.12 -12.19
CA THR A 146 21.52 11.91 -12.97
C THR A 146 22.79 11.23 -13.45
N THR A 147 22.94 9.95 -13.10
CA THR A 147 23.94 9.06 -13.70
C THR A 147 23.22 8.10 -14.66
N ARG A 148 23.53 8.21 -15.96
CA ARG A 148 23.03 7.33 -17.02
C ARG A 148 24.11 6.31 -17.37
N THR A 149 23.78 5.02 -17.33
CA THR A 149 24.70 3.96 -17.77
C THR A 149 24.55 3.68 -19.26
N GLU A 150 25.56 3.06 -19.86
CA GLU A 150 25.56 2.67 -21.29
C GLU A 150 24.42 1.70 -21.65
N SER A 151 23.93 0.94 -20.66
CA SER A 151 22.78 0.04 -20.78
C SER A 151 21.41 0.72 -20.75
N GLY A 152 21.35 2.05 -20.68
CA GLY A 152 20.09 2.82 -20.64
C GLY A 152 19.42 2.90 -19.26
N ALA A 153 20.01 2.31 -18.21
CA ALA A 153 19.49 2.47 -16.85
C ALA A 153 19.79 3.90 -16.35
N THR A 154 18.75 4.55 -15.81
CA THR A 154 18.83 5.91 -15.27
C THR A 154 18.53 5.88 -13.78
N ALA A 155 19.50 6.24 -12.95
CA ALA A 155 19.27 6.45 -11.51
C ALA A 155 18.85 7.92 -11.30
N SER A 156 17.59 8.15 -10.94
CA SER A 156 17.05 9.47 -10.59
C SER A 156 16.83 9.55 -9.09
N ILE A 157 17.36 10.60 -8.47
CA ILE A 157 17.25 10.83 -7.04
C ILE A 157 15.95 11.60 -6.78
N ARG A 158 15.13 11.11 -5.84
CA ARG A 158 13.96 11.82 -5.32
C ARG A 158 14.01 11.85 -3.81
N THR A 159 13.79 13.02 -3.23
CA THR A 159 13.53 13.19 -1.80
C THR A 159 12.05 12.88 -1.53
N GLN A 160 11.78 12.00 -0.56
CA GLN A 160 10.44 11.70 -0.08
C GLN A 160 10.30 12.28 1.33
N TRP A 161 9.26 13.08 1.54
CA TRP A 161 8.86 13.53 2.86
C TRP A 161 8.07 12.40 3.54
N VAL A 162 8.53 11.98 4.72
CA VAL A 162 7.86 10.99 5.57
C VAL A 162 7.40 11.72 6.82
N GLY A 163 6.10 11.68 7.11
CA GLY A 163 5.52 12.25 8.33
C GLY A 163 5.25 11.17 9.37
N GLU A 164 5.77 11.34 10.57
CA GLU A 164 5.49 10.49 11.73
C GLU A 164 4.54 11.23 12.69
N ILE A 165 3.48 10.57 13.15
CA ILE A 165 2.53 11.14 14.11
C ILE A 165 3.18 11.10 15.49
N GLN A 166 3.57 12.27 16.02
CA GLN A 166 4.14 12.39 17.36
C GLN A 166 3.06 12.45 18.45
N ASP A 167 1.98 13.20 18.20
CA ASP A 167 0.84 13.33 19.10
C ASP A 167 -0.48 13.14 18.33
N PRO A 168 -1.25 12.07 18.61
CA PRO A 168 -2.54 11.80 17.97
C PRO A 168 -3.62 12.86 18.23
N GLN A 169 -3.59 13.58 19.36
CA GLN A 169 -4.63 14.57 19.71
C GLN A 169 -4.42 15.92 19.02
N ALA A 170 -3.16 16.24 18.69
CA ALA A 170 -2.81 17.45 17.95
C ALA A 170 -3.07 17.33 16.43
N VAL A 171 -3.39 16.13 15.93
CA VAL A 171 -3.70 15.91 14.52
C VAL A 171 -5.06 16.54 14.18
N PRO A 172 -5.14 17.44 13.18
CA PRO A 172 -6.42 18.01 12.74
C PRO A 172 -7.44 16.93 12.37
N ARG A 173 -8.72 17.15 12.69
CA ARG A 173 -9.80 16.19 12.44
C ARG A 173 -9.93 15.76 10.97
N GLU A 174 -9.48 16.60 10.03
CA GLU A 174 -9.42 16.29 8.59
C GLU A 174 -8.55 15.06 8.28
N TYR A 175 -7.51 14.81 9.09
CA TYR A 175 -6.62 13.66 8.96
C TYR A 175 -6.97 12.51 9.91
N CYS A 176 -8.00 12.67 10.75
CA CYS A 176 -8.47 11.65 11.67
C CYS A 176 -9.73 10.96 11.12
N CYS A 177 -9.63 9.69 10.75
CA CYS A 177 -10.81 8.87 10.43
C CYS A 177 -11.38 8.18 11.70
N PRO A 178 -12.70 8.24 11.96
CA PRO A 178 -13.33 7.43 13.00
C PRO A 178 -13.21 5.93 12.68
N ASP A 179 -12.83 5.11 13.67
CA ASP A 179 -12.77 3.66 13.50
C ASP A 179 -14.15 3.02 13.71
N GLN A 180 -14.75 2.55 12.61
CA GLN A 180 -16.04 1.85 12.62
C GLN A 180 -16.01 0.57 13.49
N LYS A 181 -14.87 -0.13 13.57
CA LYS A 181 -14.77 -1.37 14.35
C LYS A 181 -14.87 -1.11 15.85
N ALA A 182 -14.26 -0.02 16.32
CA ALA A 182 -14.35 0.39 17.72
C ALA A 182 -15.79 0.79 18.08
N ILE A 183 -16.48 1.47 17.16
CA ILE A 183 -17.90 1.83 17.31
C ILE A 183 -18.77 0.57 17.40
N ASP A 184 -18.60 -0.39 16.48
CA ASP A 184 -19.38 -1.64 16.48
C ASP A 184 -19.17 -2.47 17.76
N GLN A 185 -17.94 -2.48 18.29
CA GLN A 185 -17.64 -3.12 19.57
C GLN A 185 -18.34 -2.43 20.75
N ALA A 186 -18.36 -1.09 20.80
CA ALA A 186 -19.07 -0.35 21.82
C ALA A 186 -20.59 -0.61 21.76
N VAL A 187 -21.17 -0.66 20.55
CA VAL A 187 -22.58 -1.03 20.35
C VAL A 187 -22.87 -2.44 20.84
N LYS A 188 -21.96 -3.39 20.56
CA LYS A 188 -22.08 -4.78 21.03
C LYS A 188 -21.97 -4.91 22.55
N LEU A 189 -21.19 -4.04 23.21
CA LEU A 189 -21.07 -3.97 24.67
C LEU A 189 -22.27 -3.28 25.34
N GLY A 190 -23.23 -2.78 24.57
CA GLY A 190 -24.48 -2.19 25.07
C GLY A 190 -24.53 -0.67 25.06
N VAL A 191 -23.51 0.02 24.53
CA VAL A 191 -23.55 1.48 24.35
C VAL A 191 -24.52 1.81 23.21
N ARG A 192 -25.66 2.44 23.55
CA ARG A 192 -26.70 2.81 22.57
C ARG A 192 -26.67 4.28 22.15
N GLU A 193 -25.83 5.08 22.80
CA GLU A 193 -25.61 6.50 22.47
C GLU A 193 -24.11 6.78 22.33
N ILE A 194 -23.69 7.16 21.13
CA ILE A 194 -22.32 7.62 20.82
C ILE A 194 -22.45 8.94 20.06
N PRO A 195 -21.81 10.04 20.51
CA PRO A 195 -21.87 11.32 19.82
C PRO A 195 -21.47 11.19 18.34
N GLY A 196 -22.37 11.58 17.44
CA GLY A 196 -22.16 11.50 15.99
C GLY A 196 -22.48 10.15 15.32
N VAL A 197 -22.98 9.15 16.06
CA VAL A 197 -23.39 7.84 15.52
C VAL A 197 -24.86 7.57 15.80
N LYS A 198 -25.63 7.19 14.76
CA LYS A 198 -27.03 6.77 14.89
C LYS A 198 -27.13 5.26 15.02
N ILE A 199 -27.57 4.77 16.18
CA ILE A 199 -27.74 3.34 16.47
C ILE A 199 -29.22 2.97 16.36
N TYR A 200 -29.56 1.87 15.65
CA TYR A 200 -30.93 1.40 15.45
C TYR A 200 -30.98 -0.14 15.40
N GLU A 201 -32.11 -0.72 15.77
CA GLU A 201 -32.32 -2.18 15.75
C GLU A 201 -33.04 -2.61 14.46
N LYS A 202 -32.45 -3.56 13.74
CA LYS A 202 -33.03 -4.16 12.54
C LYS A 202 -33.20 -5.66 12.80
N PRO A 203 -34.42 -6.23 12.74
CA PRO A 203 -34.59 -7.67 12.85
C PRO A 203 -33.94 -8.34 11.64
N ILE A 204 -33.05 -9.28 11.91
CA ILE A 204 -32.33 -10.05 10.88
C ILE A 204 -32.69 -11.52 11.08
N THR A 205 -33.23 -12.16 10.04
CA THR A 205 -33.45 -13.61 10.03
C THR A 205 -32.13 -14.33 9.86
N VAL A 206 -31.67 -15.01 10.90
CA VAL A 206 -30.41 -15.80 10.88
C VAL A 206 -30.74 -17.27 10.68
N LEU A 207 -30.64 -17.74 9.44
CA LEU A 207 -30.73 -19.16 9.12
C LEU A 207 -29.39 -19.85 9.45
N ARG A 208 -29.35 -20.80 10.39
CA ARG A 208 -28.17 -21.65 10.63
C ARG A 208 -28.35 -22.94 9.83
N SER A 209 -27.36 -23.25 8.98
CA SER A 209 -27.32 -24.44 8.13
C SER A 209 -25.96 -25.10 8.21
#